data_AF-A0A7C7UJ53-F1
#
_entry.id   AF-A0A7C7UJ53-F1
#
_cell.length_a   1.000
_cell.length_b   1.000
_cell.length_c   1.000
_cell.angle_alpha   90.00
_cell.angle_beta   90.00
_cell.angle_gamma   90.00
#
_symmetry.space_group_name_H-M   'P 1'
#
loop_
_entity.id
_entity.type
_entity.pdbx_description
1 polymer ?
#
loop_
_entity_poly.entity_id
_entity_poly.type
_entity_poly.pdbx_seq_one_letter_code
_entity_poly.pdbx_strand_id
1 'polypeptide(L)' 'MLESKLGPKLIVFWTTTALFCAVVGFSGVSHFTHAENMVEAMFGLGYPLYFMTIIGLAKMAGVVTVLASGLPRLK' A
#
# COMPACT_ATOMS: atom_id res chain seq x y z
N MET A 1 0.01 -10.13 -31.56
CA MET A 1 -1.37 -10.60 -31.80
C MET A 1 -1.80 -11.43 -30.58
N LEU A 2 -2.13 -10.78 -29.47
CA LEU A 2 -2.80 -11.41 -28.32
C LEU A 2 -3.88 -10.43 -27.89
N GLU A 3 -5.12 -10.83 -28.12
CA GLU A 3 -6.30 -10.03 -27.88
C GLU A 3 -6.42 -9.69 -26.39
N SER A 4 -6.31 -8.40 -26.07
CA SER A 4 -6.69 -7.85 -24.77
C SER A 4 -8.22 -7.88 -24.64
N LYS A 5 -8.79 -9.06 -24.46
CA LYS A 5 -10.17 -9.22 -23.96
C LYS A 5 -10.18 -8.90 -22.46
N LEU A 6 -9.79 -7.69 -22.07
CA LEU A 6 -10.09 -7.19 -20.73
C LEU A 6 -11.60 -6.98 -20.67
N GLY A 7 -12.33 -7.96 -20.14
CA GLY A 7 -13.73 -7.76 -19.80
C GLY A 7 -13.87 -6.56 -18.85
N PRO A 8 -14.99 -5.81 -18.89
CA PRO A 8 -15.18 -4.60 -18.09
C PRO A 8 -14.94 -4.82 -16.58
N LYS A 9 -15.20 -6.03 -16.08
CA LYS A 9 -14.92 -6.44 -14.70
C LYS A 9 -13.43 -6.40 -14.35
N LEU A 10 -12.54 -6.76 -15.28
CA LEU A 10 -11.10 -6.78 -15.06
C LEU A 10 -10.54 -5.36 -15.01
N ILE A 11 -11.03 -4.46 -15.87
CA ILE A 11 -10.65 -3.04 -15.85
C ILE A 11 -11.06 -2.38 -14.53
N VAL A 12 -12.30 -2.61 -14.10
CA VAL A 12 -12.79 -2.08 -12.81
C VAL A 12 -11.96 -2.64 -11.66
N PHE A 13 -11.67 -3.95 -11.67
CA PHE A 13 -10.82 -4.58 -10.66
C PHE A 13 -9.43 -3.92 -10.58
N TRP A 14 -8.70 -3.82 -11.70
CA TRP A 14 -7.38 -3.20 -11.72
C TRP A 14 -7.40 -1.72 -11.38
N THR A 15 -8.44 -0.99 -11.79
CA THR A 15 -8.60 0.44 -11.46
C THR A 15 -8.79 0.63 -9.94
N THR A 16 -9.66 -0.16 -9.32
CA THR A 16 -9.90 -0.08 -7.87
C THR A 16 -8.66 -0.51 -7.08
N THR A 17 -7.97 -1.54 -7.54
CA THR A 17 -6.72 -2.03 -6.93
C THR A 17 -5.59 -1.01 -7.04
N ALA A 18 -5.42 -0.37 -8.21
CA ALA A 18 -4.42 0.67 -8.41
C ALA A 18 -4.71 1.91 -7.54
N LEU A 19 -5.99 2.32 -7.46
CA LEU A 19 -6.41 3.44 -6.62
C LEU A 19 -6.19 3.15 -5.12
N PHE A 20 -6.52 1.95 -4.66
CA PHE A 20 -6.23 1.51 -3.30
C PHE A 20 -4.72 1.51 -3.01
N CYS A 21 -3.91 0.96 -3.93
CA CYS A 21 -2.46 0.96 -3.82
C CYS A 21 -1.88 2.37 -3.79
N ALA A 22 -2.44 3.30 -4.58
CA ALA A 22 -2.01 4.70 -4.60
C ALA A 22 -2.26 5.39 -3.25
N VAL A 23 -3.45 5.19 -2.65
CA VAL A 23 -3.79 5.75 -1.33
C VAL A 23 -2.89 5.18 -0.23
N VAL A 24 -2.72 3.85 -0.21
CA VAL A 24 -1.89 3.17 0.81
C VAL A 24 -0.41 3.51 0.62
N GLY A 25 0.07 3.58 -0.63
CA GLY A 25 1.44 3.95 -0.97
C GLY A 25 1.76 5.39 -0.58
N PHE A 26 0.86 6.34 -0.89
CA PHE A 26 1.03 7.73 -0.50
C PHE A 26 1.04 7.90 1.02
N SER A 27 0.16 7.19 1.74
CA SER A 27 0.16 7.13 3.20
C SER A 27 1.41 6.46 3.79
N GLY A 28 1.96 5.45 3.11
CA GLY A 28 3.22 4.80 3.50
C GLY A 28 4.41 5.76 3.37
N VAL A 29 4.51 6.47 2.25
CA VAL A 29 5.55 7.49 2.01
C VAL A 29 5.45 8.64 3.02
N SER A 30 4.24 9.09 3.38
CA SER A 30 4.06 10.15 4.37
C SER A 30 4.50 9.74 5.79
N HIS A 31 4.49 8.43 6.11
CA HIS A 31 5.08 7.92 7.36
C HIS A 31 6.61 7.98 7.34
N PHE A 32 7.25 7.84 6.18
CA PHE A 32 8.72 7.93 6.05
C PHE A 32 9.23 9.37 6.10
N THR A 33 8.43 10.35 5.68
CA THR A 33 8.80 11.77 5.77
C THR A 33 8.82 12.32 7.20
N HIS A 34 8.56 11.49 8.24
CA HIS A 34 8.54 11.91 9.65
C HIS A 34 7.73 13.21 9.85
N ALA A 35 6.55 13.29 9.25
CA ALA A 35 5.69 14.45 9.45
C ALA A 35 5.47 14.63 10.96
N GLU A 36 5.75 15.82 11.50
CA GLU A 36 5.77 16.10 12.95
C GLU A 36 4.47 15.64 13.64
N ASN A 37 3.32 15.82 13.00
CA ASN A 37 2.01 15.33 13.47
C ASN A 37 1.98 13.84 13.80
N MET A 38 2.72 13.05 13.03
CA MET A 38 2.72 11.60 13.08
C MET A 38 3.74 11.12 14.13
N VAL A 39 4.84 11.85 14.28
CA VAL A 39 5.82 11.67 15.35
C VAL A 39 5.21 12.04 16.71
N GLU A 40 4.52 13.16 16.82
CA GLU A 40 3.78 13.58 18.02
C GLU A 40 2.68 12.59 18.39
N ALA A 41 1.94 12.05 17.41
CA ALA A 41 0.94 11.02 17.67
C ALA A 41 1.59 9.74 18.25
N MET A 42 2.74 9.31 17.73
CA MET A 42 3.45 8.14 18.26
C MET A 42 4.03 8.40 19.66
N PHE A 43 4.66 9.56 19.88
CA PHE A 43 5.12 9.97 21.21
C PHE A 43 3.96 10.10 22.21
N GLY A 44 2.81 10.62 21.78
CA GLY A 44 1.60 10.72 22.59
C GLY A 44 1.02 9.35 22.99
N LEU A 45 1.23 8.32 22.17
CA LEU A 45 0.89 6.94 22.51
C LEU A 45 2.02 6.21 23.27
N GLY A 46 3.18 6.84 23.47
CA GLY A 46 4.37 6.23 24.08
C GLY A 46 5.12 5.25 23.15
N TYR A 47 4.82 5.23 21.85
CA TYR A 47 5.51 4.39 20.88
C TYR A 47 6.79 5.06 20.36
N PRO A 48 7.90 4.33 20.31
CA PRO A 48 9.16 4.82 19.77
C PRO A 48 9.13 4.96 18.23
N LEU A 49 9.94 5.90 17.73
CA LEU A 49 9.94 6.35 16.32
C LEU A 49 10.13 5.21 15.29
N TYR A 50 10.87 4.16 15.64
CA TYR A 50 11.08 3.01 14.76
C TYR A 50 9.77 2.30 14.40
N PHE A 51 8.73 2.39 15.22
CA PHE A 51 7.43 1.77 14.95
C PHE A 51 6.80 2.33 13.67
N MET A 52 7.00 3.61 13.38
CA MET A 52 6.53 4.24 12.14
C MET A 52 7.21 3.63 10.92
N THR A 53 8.51 3.36 11.01
CA THR A 53 9.23 2.72 9.90
C THR A 53 8.75 1.30 9.66
N ILE A 54 8.41 0.54 10.71
CA ILE A 54 7.83 -0.81 10.60
C ILE A 54 6.45 -0.75 9.92
N ILE A 55 5.58 0.18 10.33
CA ILE A 55 4.25 0.33 9.73
C ILE A 55 4.34 0.84 8.29
N GLY A 56 5.24 1.78 8.00
CA GLY A 56 5.51 2.26 6.65
C GLY A 56 6.00 1.14 5.73
N LEU A 57 6.97 0.34 6.20
CA LEU A 57 7.48 -0.82 5.46
C LEU A 57 6.40 -1.88 5.22
N ALA A 58 5.56 -2.15 6.24
CA ALA A 58 4.44 -3.08 6.13
C ALA A 58 3.39 -2.61 5.11
N LYS A 59 3.08 -1.32 5.05
CA LYS A 59 2.19 -0.74 4.04
C LYS A 59 2.76 -0.91 2.62
N MET A 60 4.05 -0.65 2.45
CA MET A 60 4.72 -0.84 1.16
C MET A 60 4.73 -2.32 0.75
N ALA A 61 5.03 -3.23 1.67
CA ALA A 61 4.95 -4.68 1.44
C ALA A 61 3.52 -5.11 1.10
N GLY A 62 2.50 -4.52 1.75
CA GLY A 62 1.09 -4.72 1.43
C GLY A 62 0.73 -4.30 0.01
N VAL A 63 1.21 -3.13 -0.44
CA VAL A 63 1.00 -2.67 -1.83
C VAL A 63 1.68 -3.60 -2.83
N VAL A 64 2.93 -4.01 -2.57
CA VAL A 64 3.68 -4.92 -3.44
C VAL A 64 3.01 -6.29 -3.51
N THR A 65 2.53 -6.83 -2.39
CA THR A 65 1.80 -8.10 -2.35
C THR A 65 0.46 -8.02 -3.06
N VAL A 66 -0.30 -6.93 -2.93
CA VAL A 66 -1.56 -6.72 -3.67
C VAL A 66 -1.31 -6.64 -5.18
N LEU A 67 -0.29 -5.90 -5.62
CA LEU A 67 0.10 -5.83 -7.02
C LEU A 67 0.60 -7.20 -7.55
N ALA A 68 1.33 -7.95 -6.74
CA ALA A 68 1.78 -9.31 -7.06
C ALA A 68 0.65 -10.35 -7.02
N SER A 69 -0.42 -10.12 -6.24
CA SER A 69 -1.53 -11.07 -6.04
C SER A 69 -2.41 -11.32 -7.27
N GLY A 70 -2.18 -10.58 -8.37
CA GLY A 70 -2.72 -10.93 -9.69
C GLY A 70 -2.15 -12.24 -10.27
N LEU A 71 -1.09 -12.79 -9.68
CA LEU A 71 -0.52 -14.09 -10.05
C LEU A 71 -1.27 -15.24 -9.35
N PRO A 72 -1.44 -16.39 -10.02
CA PRO A 72 -2.16 -17.54 -9.47
C PRO A 72 -1.52 -17.95 -8.14
N ARG A 73 -2.31 -17.90 -7.08
CA ARG A 73 -1.87 -18.30 -5.73
C ARG A 73 -1.33 -19.73 -5.80
N LEU A 74 -0.11 -19.93 -5.30
CA LEU A 74 0.39 -21.27 -4.99
C LEU A 74 -0.53 -21.86 -3.92
N LYS A 75 -1.22 -22.94 -4.29
CA LYS A 75 -2.08 -23.74 -3.42
C LYS A 75 -1.25 -24.52 -2.42
#